data_AF-A0A8J4U346-F1
#
_entry.id   AF-A0A8J4U346-F1
#
_cell.length_a   1.000
_cell.length_b   1.000
_cell.length_c   1.000
_cell.angle_alpha   90.00
_cell.angle_beta   90.00
_cell.angle_gamma   90.00
#
_symmetry.space_group_name_H-M   'P 1'
#
loop_
_entity.id
_entity.type
_entity.pdbx_description
1 polymer ?
#
loop_
_entity_poly.entity_id
_entity_poly.type
_entity_poly.pdbx_seq_one_letter_code
_entity_poly.pdbx_strand_id
1 'polypeptide(L)' 'EFKLIGPSGTEKYNRSAVTLTCRLPSEISADNLEIRWFKETDCVCVYKNRQVTEGRGYEGR' A
#
# COMPACT_ATOMS: atom_id res chain seq x y z
N GLU A 1 15.77 -11.88 0.29
CA GLU A 1 15.37 -10.79 1.22
C GLU A 1 14.29 -9.96 0.55
N PHE A 2 13.19 -9.66 1.23
CA PHE A 2 12.15 -8.77 0.69
C PHE A 2 12.54 -7.33 0.98
N LYS A 3 12.74 -6.51 -0.07
CA LYS A 3 13.10 -5.11 0.07
C LYS A 3 12.04 -4.23 -0.56
N LEU A 4 11.28 -3.50 0.26
CA LEU A 4 10.40 -2.44 -0.25
C LEU A 4 11.25 -1.22 -0.59
N ILE A 5 11.23 -0.82 -1.86
CA ILE A 5 11.88 0.42 -2.30
C ILE A 5 10.82 1.52 -2.22
N GLY A 6 11.03 2.45 -1.29
CA GLY A 6 10.14 3.59 -1.05
C GLY A 6 10.18 4.65 -2.17
N PRO A 7 9.35 5.69 -2.07
CA PRO A 7 9.26 6.75 -3.07
C PRO A 7 10.61 7.45 -3.27
N SER A 8 10.99 7.70 -4.53
CA SER A 8 12.28 8.27 -4.91
C SER A 8 12.29 9.80 -5.03
N GLY A 9 11.55 10.51 -4.15
CA GLY A 9 11.65 11.96 -3.96
C GLY A 9 10.84 12.85 -4.90
N THR A 10 9.92 12.29 -5.71
CA THR A 10 8.95 13.07 -6.48
C THR A 10 7.52 12.59 -6.23
N GLU A 11 7.08 12.65 -4.97
CA GLU A 11 5.66 12.50 -4.64
C GLU A 11 4.84 13.64 -5.23
N LYS A 12 3.81 13.28 -6.02
CA LYS A 12 2.80 14.24 -6.46
C LYS A 12 1.75 14.37 -5.37
N TYR A 13 1.81 15.48 -4.65
CA TYR A 13 0.79 15.88 -3.69
C TYR A 13 -0.33 16.61 -4.41
N ASN A 14 -1.56 16.13 -4.24
CA ASN A 14 -2.77 16.93 -4.47
C ASN A 14 -3.35 17.30 -3.10
N ARG A 15 -4.16 18.36 -3.01
CA ARG A 15 -4.81 18.74 -1.74
C ARG A 15 -5.68 17.62 -1.15
N SER A 16 -6.21 16.73 -2.00
CA SER A 16 -7.14 15.68 -1.58
C SER A 16 -6.50 14.29 -1.48
N ALA A 17 -5.36 14.05 -2.13
CA ALA A 17 -4.74 12.72 -2.17
C ALA A 17 -3.23 12.79 -2.43
N VAL A 18 -2.51 11.81 -1.89
CA VAL A 18 -1.08 11.59 -2.16
C VAL A 18 -0.90 10.22 -2.81
N THR A 19 -0.04 10.15 -3.83
CA THR A 19 0.33 8.88 -4.46
C THR A 19 1.77 8.55 -4.14
N LEU A 20 1.98 7.46 -3.38
CA LEU A 20 3.30 6.95 -3.03
C LEU A 20 3.67 5.81 -3.96
N THR A 21 4.61 6.06 -4.87
CA THR A 21 5.09 5.03 -5.79
C THR A 21 6.15 4.17 -5.10
N CYS A 22 5.83 2.91 -4.84
CA CYS A 22 6.76 1.95 -4.28
C CYS A 22 7.05 0.82 -5.26
N ARG A 23 8.23 0.18 -5.16
CA ARG A 23 8.55 -1.03 -5.93
C ARG A 23 8.85 -2.18 -5.00
N LEU A 24 8.21 -3.31 -5.28
CA LEU A 24 8.40 -4.58 -4.61
C LEU A 24 9.03 -5.57 -5.61
N PRO A 25 10.36 -5.71 -5.63
CA PRO A 25 11.02 -6.80 -6.35
C PRO A 25 10.70 -8.11 -5.61
N SER A 26 9.68 -8.82 -6.10
CA SER A 26 9.13 -10.04 -5.53
C SER A 26 9.28 -11.19 -6.53
N GLU A 27 9.71 -12.36 -6.04
CA GLU A 27 9.64 -13.63 -6.77
C GLU A 27 8.26 -14.30 -6.65
N ILE A 28 7.38 -13.76 -5.80
CA ILE A 28 6.04 -14.26 -5.53
C ILE A 28 5.07 -13.68 -6.57
N SER A 29 4.21 -14.54 -7.13
CA SER A 29 3.16 -14.14 -8.07
C SER A 29 2.18 -13.15 -7.44
N ALA A 30 1.63 -12.27 -8.29
CA ALA A 30 0.65 -11.28 -7.88
C ALA A 30 -0.59 -11.88 -7.20
N ASP A 31 -0.92 -13.14 -7.50
CA ASP A 31 -2.07 -13.85 -6.94
C ASP A 31 -1.91 -14.21 -5.46
N ASN A 32 -0.68 -14.39 -4.97
CA ASN A 32 -0.38 -14.70 -3.57
C ASN A 32 0.13 -13.47 -2.78
N LEU A 33 0.11 -12.29 -3.40
CA LEU A 33 0.61 -11.08 -2.78
C LEU A 33 -0.40 -10.54 -1.74
N GLU A 34 0.07 -10.29 -0.53
CA GLU A 34 -0.65 -9.53 0.50
C GLU A 34 0.13 -8.25 0.80
N ILE A 35 -0.53 -7.09 0.69
CA ILE A 35 0.02 -5.78 1.08
C ILE A 35 -0.86 -5.22 2.19
N ARG A 36 -0.23 -4.75 3.26
CA ARG A 36 -0.92 -4.13 4.40
C ARG A 36 -0.38 -2.73 4.63
N TRP A 37 -1.29 -1.78 4.70
CA TRP A 37 -1.01 -0.40 5.06
C TRP A 37 -1.33 -0.19 6.53
N PHE A 38 -0.38 0.43 7.22
CA PHE A 38 -0.51 0.77 8.62
C PHE A 38 -0.37 2.27 8.80
N LYS A 39 -1.24 2.84 9.64
CA LYS A 39 -0.99 4.13 10.26
C LYS A 39 -0.53 3.83 11.68
N GLU A 40 0.75 4.05 11.94
CA GLU A 40 1.40 3.63 13.20
C GLU A 40 1.22 2.12 13.42
N THR A 41 0.29 1.73 14.30
CA THR A 41 -0.03 0.33 14.60
C THR A 41 -1.38 -0.13 14.05
N ASP A 42 -2.21 0.80 13.59
CA ASP A 42 -3.54 0.52 13.06
C ASP A 42 -3.44 0.06 11.60
N CYS A 43 -3.99 -1.11 11.31
CA CYS A 43 -4.10 -1.60 9.93
C CYS A 43 -5.27 -0.91 9.23
N VAL A 44 -4.96 -0.02 8.30
CA VAL A 44 -5.94 0.88 7.66
C VAL A 44 -6.39 0.39 6.29
N CYS A 45 -5.61 -0.47 5.63
CA CYS A 45 -5.98 -1.06 4.35
C CYS A 45 -5.20 -2.36 4.12
N VAL A 46 -5.89 -3.37 3.57
CA VAL A 46 -5.29 -4.64 3.16
C VAL A 46 -5.63 -4.88 1.70
N TYR A 47 -4.61 -5.16 0.89
CA TYR A 47 -4.76 -5.73 -0.43
C TYR A 47 -4.37 -7.20 -0.38
N LYS A 48 -5.31 -8.09 -0.71
CA LYS A 48 -5.08 -9.53 -0.74
C LYS A 48 -5.98 -10.17 -1.78
N ASN A 49 -5.46 -11.15 -2.51
CA ASN A 49 -6.25 -11.89 -3.53
C ASN A 49 -6.95 -10.94 -4.52
N ARG A 50 -6.27 -9.85 -4.92
CA ARG A 50 -6.79 -8.79 -5.78
C ARG A 50 -7.99 -8.01 -5.22
N GLN A 51 -8.28 -8.13 -3.93
CA GLN A 51 -9.32 -7.39 -3.23
C GLN A 51 -8.71 -6.41 -2.25
N VAL A 52 -9.36 -5.25 -2.11
CA VAL A 52 -9.02 -4.24 -1.11
C VAL A 52 -10.04 -4.33 0.02
N THR A 53 -9.55 -4.32 1.25
CA THR A 53 -10.37 -4.21 2.46
C THR A 53 -9.89 -3.00 3.26
N GLU A 54 -10.77 -2.03 3.45
CA GLU A 54 -10.50 -0.82 4.22
C GLU A 54 -10.68 -1.10 5.71
N GLY A 55 -9.79 -0.52 6.52
CA GLY A 55 -9.90 -0.54 7.97
C GLY A 55 -10.99 0.43 8.46
N ARG A 56 -11.48 0.20 9.68
CA ARG A 56 -12.50 1.05 10.31
C ARG A 56 -12.07 2.52 10.34
N GLY A 57 -12.91 3.41 9.82
CA GLY A 57 -12.67 4.86 9.77
C GLY A 57 -11.88 5.35 8.56
N TYR A 58 -11.53 4.45 7.64
CA TYR A 58 -10.81 4.74 6.39
C TYR A 58 -11.63 4.40 5.14
N GLU A 59 -12.90 4.03 5.32
CA GLU A 59 -13.78 3.66 4.22
C GLU A 59 -14.01 4.83 3.24
N GLY A 60 -13.78 4.59 1.95
CA GLY A 60 -14.06 5.54 0.87
C GLY A 60 -13.07 6.70 0.75
N ARG A 61 -11.84 6.55 1.26
CA ARG A 61 -10.78 7.57 1.17
C ARG A 61 -9.89 7.43 -0.06
#